data_AF-W4Q843-F1
#
_entry.id   AF-W4Q843-F1
#
_cell.length_a   1.000
_cell.length_b   1.000
_cell.length_c   1.000
_cell.angle_alpha   90.00
_cell.angle_beta   90.00
_cell.angle_gamma   90.00
#
_symmetry.space_group_name_H-M   'P 1'
#
loop_
_entity.id
_entity.type
_entity.pdbx_description
1 polymer ?
#
loop_
_entity_poly.entity_id
_entity_poly.type
_entity_poly.pdbx_seq_one_letter_code
_entity_poly.pdbx_strand_id
1 'polypeptide(L)'
;MIYTENLLEDIIIKPYREGLQELSVVTGQTSPAFIHHLLYSLEKLELKIIIGLANEKTIPIWDHNEYVKLTQNTGRLSINYYLGSPPIHSNIYIWSNQLKN
;
A
#
# COMPACT_ATOMS: atom_id res chain seq x y z
N MET A 1 -6.95 10.17 -16.70
CA MET A 1 -5.61 9.62 -16.92
C MET A 1 -4.62 10.68 -16.49
N ILE A 2 -3.82 10.43 -15.44
CA ILE A 2 -2.75 11.34 -15.02
C ILE A 2 -1.48 10.86 -15.72
N TYR A 3 -0.88 11.71 -16.54
CA TYR A 3 0.45 11.49 -17.12
C TYR A 3 1.44 12.21 -16.20
N THR A 4 2.22 11.45 -15.43
CA THR A 4 3.35 11.96 -14.64
C THR A 4 4.57 11.09 -14.88
N GLU A 5 5.71 11.73 -15.06
CA GLU A 5 7.01 11.07 -15.25
C GLU A 5 7.52 10.44 -13.95
N ASN A 6 6.93 10.78 -12.79
CA ASN A 6 7.36 10.26 -11.48
C ASN A 6 6.19 10.06 -10.51
N LEU A 7 5.36 9.06 -10.82
CA LEU A 7 4.18 8.66 -10.02
C LEU A 7 4.51 8.43 -8.54
N LEU A 8 5.67 7.82 -8.25
CA LEU A 8 6.12 7.57 -6.88
C LEU A 8 6.35 8.89 -6.13
N GLU A 9 7.03 9.84 -6.77
CA GLU A 9 7.31 11.14 -6.17
C GLU A 9 6.02 11.91 -5.89
N ASP A 10 5.14 12.01 -6.88
CA ASP A 10 3.95 12.85 -6.81
C ASP A 10 2.86 12.29 -5.89
N ILE A 11 2.68 10.96 -5.88
CA ILE A 11 1.60 10.32 -5.12
C ILE A 11 2.06 9.93 -3.72
N ILE A 12 3.33 9.58 -3.54
CA ILE A 12 3.81 9.01 -2.27
C ILE A 12 4.80 9.92 -1.56
N ILE A 13 5.92 10.27 -2.21
CA ILE A 13 7.03 10.94 -1.54
C ILE A 13 6.69 12.37 -1.16
N LYS A 14 6.10 13.14 -2.07
CA LYS A 14 5.76 14.55 -1.84
C LYS A 14 4.72 14.70 -0.72
N PRO A 15 3.59 13.98 -0.72
CA PRO A 15 2.63 14.07 0.40
C PRO A 15 3.24 13.64 1.75
N TYR A 16 4.12 12.64 1.76
CA TYR A 16 4.86 12.27 2.96
C TYR A 16 5.78 13.39 3.47
N ARG A 17 6.53 14.04 2.57
CA ARG A 17 7.38 15.20 2.91
C ARG A 17 6.57 16.40 3.40
N GLU A 18 5.31 16.52 2.97
CA GLU A 18 4.35 17.51 3.47
C GLU A 18 3.78 17.16 4.86
N GLY A 19 4.18 16.02 5.42
CA GLY A 19 3.89 15.63 6.80
C GLY A 19 2.79 14.57 6.95
N LEU A 20 2.18 14.12 5.84
CA LEU A 20 1.19 13.05 5.86
C LEU A 20 1.88 11.72 6.18
N GLN A 21 1.29 10.95 7.09
CA GLN A 21 1.89 9.71 7.59
C GLN A 21 1.04 8.48 7.31
N GLU A 22 -0.25 8.65 7.02
CA GLU A 22 -1.15 7.52 6.77
C GLU A 22 -1.55 7.44 5.30
N LEU A 23 -1.18 6.35 4.65
CA LEU A 23 -1.56 6.06 3.28
C LEU A 23 -2.43 4.80 3.24
N SER A 24 -3.65 4.96 2.74
CA SER A 24 -4.53 3.85 2.37
C SER A 24 -4.50 3.65 0.85
N VAL A 25 -4.29 2.40 0.42
CA VAL A 25 -4.16 2.04 -1.00
C VAL A 25 -5.15 0.93 -1.33
N VAL A 26 -5.93 1.13 -2.39
CA VAL A 26 -6.65 0.05 -3.06
C VAL A 26 -5.95 -0.19 -4.38
N THR A 27 -5.42 -1.39 -4.59
CA THR A 27 -4.65 -1.72 -5.80
C THR A 27 -5.00 -3.12 -6.27
N GLY A 28 -4.97 -3.34 -7.59
CA GLY A 28 -5.17 -4.70 -8.11
C GLY A 28 -4.09 -5.68 -7.63
N GLN A 29 -2.84 -5.26 -7.59
CA GLN A 29 -1.71 -6.09 -7.15
C GLN A 29 -0.58 -5.21 -6.60
N THR A 30 0.21 -5.78 -5.71
CA THR A 30 1.45 -5.17 -5.20
C THR A 30 2.48 -6.26 -4.95
N SER A 31 3.71 -5.88 -4.59
CA SER A 31 4.78 -6.81 -4.22
C SER A 31 5.32 -6.52 -2.82
N PRO A 32 5.80 -7.54 -2.07
CA PRO A 32 6.43 -7.31 -0.77
C PRO A 32 7.66 -6.40 -0.86
N ALA A 33 8.43 -6.50 -1.95
CA ALA A 33 9.62 -5.68 -2.17
C ALA A 33 9.30 -4.18 -2.25
N PHE A 34 8.22 -3.82 -2.94
CA PHE A 34 7.78 -2.42 -3.01
C PHE A 34 7.31 -1.90 -1.65
N ILE A 35 6.52 -2.69 -0.92
CA ILE A 35 6.08 -2.33 0.44
C ILE A 35 7.27 -2.18 1.38
N HIS A 36 8.23 -3.11 1.34
CA HIS A 36 9.46 -3.03 2.10
C HIS A 36 10.20 -1.73 1.77
N HIS A 37 10.42 -1.43 0.49
CA HIS A 37 11.08 -0.18 0.10
C HIS A 37 10.40 1.04 0.71
N LEU A 38 9.07 1.14 0.67
CA LEU A 38 8.33 2.25 1.26
C LEU A 38 8.49 2.32 2.79
N LEU A 39 8.24 1.21 3.50
CA LEU A 39 8.25 1.19 4.97
C LEU A 39 9.63 1.51 5.55
N TYR A 40 10.70 1.10 4.89
CA TYR A 40 12.07 1.34 5.34
C TYR A 40 12.66 2.66 4.83
N SER A 41 12.13 3.23 3.75
CA SER A 41 12.53 4.57 3.28
C SER A 41 11.74 5.70 3.94
N LEU A 42 10.53 5.41 4.42
CA LEU A 42 9.59 6.36 5.00
C LEU A 42 9.23 5.89 6.43
N GLU A 43 10.11 6.19 7.38
CA GLU A 43 10.08 5.62 8.74
C GLU A 43 8.77 5.86 9.51
N LYS A 44 8.07 6.97 9.22
CA LYS A 44 6.80 7.33 9.88
C LYS A 44 5.56 6.91 9.10
N LEU A 45 5.73 6.28 7.93
CA LEU A 45 4.60 5.88 7.10
C LEU A 45 3.85 4.71 7.75
N GLU A 46 2.55 4.89 7.94
CA GLU A 46 1.57 3.85 8.19
C GLU A 46 0.83 3.53 6.88
N LEU A 47 0.81 2.25 6.51
CA LEU A 47 0.35 1.80 5.20
C LEU A 47 -0.77 0.77 5.37
N LYS A 48 -1.94 1.06 4.78
CA LYS A 48 -3.07 0.15 4.71
C LYS A 48 -3.32 -0.20 3.25
N ILE A 49 -3.30 -1.48 2.89
CA ILE A 49 -3.44 -1.92 1.50
C ILE A 49 -4.58 -2.93 1.39
N ILE A 50 -5.41 -2.75 0.36
CA ILE A 50 -6.37 -3.74 -0.13
C ILE A 50 -5.88 -4.22 -1.50
N ILE A 51 -5.64 -5.53 -1.63
CA ILE A 51 -5.26 -6.19 -2.89
C ILE A 51 -6.51 -6.72 -3.58
N GLY A 52 -6.81 -6.13 -4.72
CA GLY A 52 -8.06 -6.22 -5.47
C GLY A 52 -8.23 -7.46 -6.34
N LEU A 53 -7.13 -8.09 -6.76
CA LEU A 53 -7.12 -9.23 -7.68
C LEU A 53 -6.85 -10.58 -7.00
N ALA A 54 -7.01 -10.67 -5.68
CA ALA A 54 -6.65 -11.87 -4.93
C ALA A 54 -7.48 -13.12 -5.31
N ASN A 55 -8.69 -12.92 -5.85
CA ASN A 55 -9.58 -14.00 -6.29
C ASN A 55 -9.35 -14.45 -7.75
N GLU A 56 -8.81 -13.58 -8.61
CA GLU A 56 -8.51 -13.90 -10.01
C GLU A 56 -7.04 -14.27 -10.23
N LYS A 57 -6.15 -13.69 -9.43
CA LYS A 57 -4.71 -13.89 -9.52
C LYS A 57 -4.20 -14.42 -8.18
N THR A 58 -3.74 -15.67 -8.21
CA THR A 58 -3.15 -16.32 -7.03
C THR A 58 -1.99 -15.49 -6.50
N ILE A 59 -2.09 -15.13 -5.23
CA ILE A 59 -0.98 -14.52 -4.49
C ILE A 59 -0.06 -15.66 -4.08
N PRO A 60 1.22 -15.64 -4.49
CA PRO A 60 2.14 -16.67 -4.08
C PRO A 60 2.28 -16.76 -2.58
N ILE A 61 2.43 -17.98 -2.05
CA ILE A 61 2.55 -18.20 -0.61
C ILE A 61 3.77 -17.47 -0.02
N TRP A 62 4.85 -17.34 -0.78
CA TRP A 62 6.03 -16.58 -0.34
C TRP A 62 5.71 -15.10 -0.19
N ASP A 63 4.97 -14.49 -1.13
CA ASP A 63 4.58 -13.09 -1.04
C ASP A 63 3.65 -12.86 0.16
N HIS A 64 2.68 -13.77 0.37
CA HIS A 64 1.83 -13.75 1.56
C HIS A 64 2.64 -13.78 2.85
N ASN A 65 3.60 -14.71 2.95
CA ASN A 65 4.45 -14.84 4.14
C ASN A 65 5.28 -13.58 4.38
N GLU A 66 5.79 -12.93 3.33
CA GLU A 66 6.52 -11.67 3.47
C GLU A 66 5.59 -10.52 3.91
N TYR A 67 4.35 -10.44 3.42
CA TYR A 67 3.37 -9.47 3.92
C TYR A 67 3.08 -9.66 5.42
N VAL A 68 2.95 -10.91 5.87
CA VAL A 68 2.75 -11.24 7.29
C VAL A 68 3.97 -10.80 8.12
N LYS A 69 5.19 -11.12 7.68
CA LYS A 69 6.42 -10.71 8.36
C LYS A 69 6.53 -9.18 8.44
N LEU A 70 6.30 -8.47 7.35
CA LEU A 70 6.35 -7.00 7.32
C LEU A 70 5.32 -6.39 8.27
N THR A 71 4.10 -6.94 8.33
CA THR A 71 3.06 -6.53 9.27
C THR A 71 3.51 -6.69 10.72
N GLN A 72 4.03 -7.87 11.07
CA GLN A 72 4.47 -8.19 12.43
C GLN A 72 5.71 -7.40 12.86
N ASN A 73 6.69 -7.25 11.97
CA ASN A 73 7.97 -6.61 12.30
C ASN A 73 7.88 -5.09 12.40
N THR A 74 7.01 -4.46 11.60
CA THR A 74 6.93 -2.99 11.56
C THR A 74 5.81 -2.44 12.43
N GLY A 75 4.71 -3.18 12.60
CA GLY A 75 3.49 -2.66 13.23
C GLY A 75 2.82 -1.51 12.46
N ARG A 76 3.31 -1.17 11.25
CA ARG A 76 2.87 -0.03 10.44
C ARG A 76 2.21 -0.44 9.13
N LEU A 77 2.00 -1.74 8.93
CA LEU A 77 1.40 -2.29 7.72
C LEU A 77 0.10 -3.03 8.06
N SER A 78 -0.94 -2.82 7.25
CA SER A 78 -2.12 -3.67 7.19
C SER A 78 -2.35 -4.11 5.75
N ILE A 79 -2.52 -5.41 5.53
CA ILE A 79 -2.77 -6.01 4.21
C ILE A 79 -4.08 -6.76 4.28
N ASN A 80 -4.98 -6.46 3.35
CA ASN A 80 -6.28 -7.13 3.20
C ASN A 80 -6.43 -7.61 1.77
N TYR A 81 -7.09 -8.76 1.60
CA TYR A 81 -7.38 -9.34 0.29
C TYR A 81 -8.86 -9.16 -0.03
N TYR A 82 -9.15 -8.50 -1.14
CA TYR A 82 -10.52 -8.39 -1.63
C TYR A 82 -10.88 -9.67 -2.39
N LEU A 83 -11.95 -10.34 -1.96
CA LEU A 83 -12.43 -11.59 -2.56
C LEU A 83 -13.80 -11.43 -3.27
N GLY A 84 -14.28 -10.20 -3.42
CA GLY A 84 -15.59 -9.91 -4.03
C GLY A 84 -15.57 -9.87 -5.56
N SER A 85 -16.75 -9.66 -6.16
CA SER A 85 -16.95 -9.59 -7.61
C SER A 85 -17.74 -8.32 -7.97
N PRO A 86 -17.32 -7.53 -8.97
CA PRO A 86 -16.15 -7.75 -9.83
C PRO A 86 -14.81 -7.51 -9.08
N PRO A 87 -13.69 -8.09 -9.55
CA PRO A 87 -12.36 -7.79 -9.02
C PRO A 87 -12.03 -6.29 -9.09
N ILE A 88 -11.12 -5.82 -8.23
CA ILE A 88 -10.66 -4.42 -8.27
C ILE A 88 -9.35 -4.33 -9.05
N HIS A 89 -9.37 -3.68 -10.21
CA HIS A 89 -8.17 -3.38 -11.03
C HIS A 89 -7.63 -1.96 -10.83
N SER A 90 -8.36 -1.12 -10.11
CA SER A 90 -8.00 0.28 -9.90
C SER A 90 -6.80 0.43 -8.96
N ASN A 91 -6.06 1.54 -9.12
CA ASN A 91 -5.07 2.01 -8.16
C ASN A 91 -5.56 3.34 -7.56
N ILE A 92 -5.95 3.30 -6.30
CA ILE A 92 -6.50 4.43 -5.55
C ILE A 92 -5.60 4.66 -4.34
N TYR A 93 -5.16 5.90 -4.14
CA TYR A 93 -4.29 6.33 -3.05
C TYR A 93 -5.02 7.40 -2.24
N ILE A 94 -5.13 7.18 -0.94
CA ILE A 94 -5.85 8.07 -0.03
C ILE A 94 -4.92 8.38 1.12
N TRP A 95 -4.53 9.65 1.23
CA TRP A 95 -3.82 10.15 2.38
C TRP A 95 -4.81 10.65 3.43
N SER A 96 -4.61 10.27 4.69
CA SER A 96 -5.34 10.82 5.83
C SER A 96 -4.40 11.54 6.79
N ASN A 97 -4.88 12.65 7.33
CA ASN A 97 -4.30 13.23 8.53
C ASN A 97 -5.08 12.66 9.72
N GLN A 98 -4.40 11.95 10.61
CA GLN A 98 -4.89 11.84 11.97
C GLN A 98 -4.91 13.26 12.54
N LEU A 99 -6.10 13.86 12.68
CA LEU A 99 -6.30 14.85 13.73
C LEU A 99 -6.09 14.09 15.05
N LYS A 100 -4.84 14.02 15.51
CA LYS A 100 -4.54 13.55 16.86
C LYS A 100 -5.10 14.59 17.82
N ASN A 101 -6.38 14.41 18.18
CA ASN A 101 -7.03 15.11 19.29
C ASN A 101 -6.42 14.65 20.62
#